data_AF-A0A5C8TMC6-F1
#
_entry.id   AF-A0A5C8TMC6-F1
#
_cell.length_a   1.000
_cell.length_b   1.000
_cell.length_c   1.000
_cell.angle_alpha   90.00
_cell.angle_beta   90.00
_cell.angle_gamma   90.00
#
_symmetry.space_group_name_H-M   'P 1'
#
loop_
_entity.id
_entity.type
_entity.pdbx_description
1 polymer ?
#
loop_
_entity_poly.entity_id
_entity_poly.type
_entity_poly.pdbx_seq_one_letter_code
_entity_poly.pdbx_strand_id
1 'polypeptide(L)'
;MAAADPTPLMPGVPPAPLRDTRGGGSDRSDGADGPQRSRVDPTGVAAALLAFVEHFEEGVAVLATCGRVLFLNYAARAMVLGVPLRLVDGHLRAGAPNDTAALRRMVSGCAVTGSGSIRLVSEDRTLLIAASALAPTPYGTAEPAVLLRLIDPATIRLPGKDTLQVQFGLTPAEAAFALEMLAGNDLVASASHRGITLHTARVHLRRIFEKTETRRQAAMIRLLLLCPRLVTRQA
;
A
#
# COMPACT_ATOMS: atom_id res chain seq x y z
N MET A 1 -27.23 -55.20 1.60
CA MET A 1 -28.03 -55.81 2.68
C MET A 1 -27.12 -55.94 3.89
N ALA A 2 -27.38 -55.13 4.93
CA ALA A 2 -26.87 -55.20 6.32
C ALA A 2 -25.34 -55.14 6.53
N ALA A 3 -24.76 -54.56 7.57
CA ALA A 3 -25.12 -53.68 8.69
C ALA A 3 -23.74 -53.30 9.29
N ALA A 4 -23.40 -52.04 9.55
CA ALA A 4 -23.69 -51.32 10.79
C ALA A 4 -23.55 -52.15 12.08
N ASP A 5 -22.70 -51.62 12.97
CA ASP A 5 -22.88 -51.55 14.43
C ASP A 5 -22.18 -52.59 15.35
N PRO A 6 -22.01 -52.27 16.66
CA PRO A 6 -20.69 -52.02 17.25
C PRO A 6 -20.47 -52.83 18.55
N THR A 7 -19.40 -52.47 19.27
CA THR A 7 -19.00 -52.77 20.66
C THR A 7 -20.07 -53.34 21.62
N PRO A 8 -19.67 -54.27 22.51
CA PRO A 8 -20.17 -54.33 23.88
C PRO A 8 -19.00 -54.14 24.89
N LEU A 9 -19.07 -53.23 25.86
CA LEU A 9 -19.86 -53.18 27.11
C LEU A 9 -19.04 -53.69 28.31
N MET A 10 -18.93 -52.78 29.29
CA MET A 10 -18.29 -52.84 30.63
C MET A 10 -18.76 -54.00 31.52
N PRO A 11 -18.12 -54.23 32.69
CA PRO A 11 -18.65 -53.69 33.96
C PRO A 11 -17.50 -53.21 34.90
N GLY A 12 -17.61 -52.22 35.78
CA GLY A 12 -18.68 -51.88 36.72
C GLY A 12 -18.38 -52.47 38.10
N VAL A 13 -18.09 -51.63 39.12
CA VAL A 13 -18.63 -51.65 40.52
C VAL A 13 -17.72 -50.85 41.53
N PRO A 14 -18.30 -49.97 42.39
CA PRO A 14 -17.65 -49.09 43.42
C PRO A 14 -17.81 -49.66 44.88
N PRO A 15 -17.77 -48.93 46.05
CA PRO A 15 -17.40 -47.55 46.46
C PRO A 15 -16.46 -47.44 47.73
N ALA A 16 -16.28 -46.19 48.25
CA ALA A 16 -15.36 -45.61 49.28
C ALA A 16 -15.57 -46.03 50.78
N PRO A 17 -15.06 -45.37 51.90
CA PRO A 17 -14.20 -44.15 52.09
C PRO A 17 -13.20 -44.12 53.32
N LEU A 18 -12.54 -42.94 53.48
CA LEU A 18 -12.05 -42.24 54.71
C LEU A 18 -10.74 -42.65 55.45
N ARG A 19 -9.77 -41.71 55.48
CA ARG A 19 -9.34 -41.01 56.72
C ARG A 19 -8.37 -39.83 56.48
N ASP A 20 -8.61 -38.77 57.26
CA ASP A 20 -7.85 -37.54 57.46
C ASP A 20 -6.38 -37.74 57.85
N THR A 21 -5.50 -36.78 57.52
CA THR A 21 -4.84 -35.90 58.52
C THR A 21 -3.95 -34.82 57.90
N ARG A 22 -4.25 -33.58 58.29
CA ARG A 22 -3.42 -32.36 58.47
C ARG A 22 -1.93 -32.42 58.09
N GLY A 23 -1.45 -31.40 57.38
CA GLY A 23 -0.03 -31.00 57.39
C GLY A 23 0.29 -29.99 56.29
N GLY A 24 0.73 -28.79 56.68
CA GLY A 24 0.90 -27.63 55.81
C GLY A 24 2.04 -27.71 54.80
N GLY A 25 2.07 -26.69 53.93
CA GLY A 25 3.11 -26.50 52.93
C GLY A 25 2.65 -25.54 51.85
N SER A 26 2.76 -24.25 52.14
CA SER A 26 2.80 -23.18 51.16
C SER A 26 3.89 -23.45 50.13
N ASP A 27 3.51 -23.82 48.90
CA ASP A 27 4.11 -23.29 47.67
C ASP A 27 3.48 -23.98 46.46
N ARG A 28 2.85 -23.20 45.60
CA ARG A 28 2.75 -23.40 44.16
C ARG A 28 1.98 -22.24 43.55
N SER A 29 2.76 -21.30 43.02
CA SER A 29 2.67 -20.87 41.63
C SER A 29 1.29 -21.07 40.97
N ASP A 30 0.52 -19.99 40.90
CA ASP A 30 -0.33 -19.77 39.74
C ASP A 30 -0.14 -18.31 39.31
N GLY A 31 0.96 -18.11 38.57
CA GLY A 31 1.15 -16.92 37.78
C GLY A 31 0.03 -16.89 36.74
N ALA A 32 -1.00 -16.09 37.01
CA ALA A 32 -2.00 -15.71 36.03
C ALA A 32 -1.35 -14.77 35.00
N ASP A 33 -0.41 -15.30 34.22
CA ASP A 33 0.12 -14.69 33.01
C ASP A 33 -0.87 -14.99 31.88
N GLY A 34 -2.05 -14.37 31.97
CA GLY A 34 -2.96 -14.30 30.83
C GLY A 34 -2.27 -13.54 29.71
N PRO A 35 -2.48 -13.88 28.42
CA PRO A 35 -1.76 -13.24 27.33
C PRO A 35 -2.03 -11.73 27.39
N GLN A 36 -1.00 -10.97 27.78
CA GLN A 36 -0.93 -9.52 27.73
C GLN A 36 -1.28 -9.11 26.30
N ARG A 37 -2.57 -8.86 26.02
CA ARG A 37 -2.99 -8.27 24.75
C ARG A 37 -2.33 -6.90 24.72
N SER A 38 -1.19 -6.82 24.03
CA SER A 38 -0.45 -5.59 23.80
C SER A 38 -1.46 -4.52 23.37
N ARG A 39 -1.79 -3.61 24.29
CA ARG A 39 -2.62 -2.46 24.00
C ARG A 39 -1.78 -1.63 23.04
N VAL A 40 -2.12 -1.75 21.76
CA VAL A 40 -1.55 -0.92 20.71
C VAL A 40 -1.68 0.54 21.16
N ASP A 41 -0.55 1.22 21.39
CA ASP A 41 -0.55 2.65 21.68
C ASP A 41 -0.99 3.38 20.41
N PRO A 42 -2.19 4.00 20.39
CA PRO A 42 -2.69 4.69 19.22
C PRO A 42 -1.76 5.84 18.79
N THR A 43 -1.00 6.41 19.73
CA THR A 43 -0.03 7.48 19.46
C THR A 43 1.15 6.95 18.67
N GLY A 44 1.74 5.83 19.09
CA GLY A 44 2.81 5.16 18.37
C GLY A 44 2.41 4.71 16.95
N VAL A 45 1.18 4.19 16.78
CA VAL A 45 0.67 3.82 15.45
C VAL A 45 0.44 5.04 14.57
N ALA A 46 -0.17 6.11 15.09
CA ALA A 46 -0.37 7.35 14.33
C ALA A 46 0.97 7.95 13.88
N ALA A 47 1.97 7.98 14.76
CA ALA A 47 3.31 8.46 14.43
C ALA A 47 3.97 7.59 13.34
N ALA A 48 3.87 6.26 13.42
CA ALA A 48 4.40 5.35 12.41
C ALA A 48 3.71 5.53 11.05
N LEU A 49 2.39 5.67 11.04
CA LEU A 49 1.62 5.93 9.82
C LEU A 49 1.96 7.29 9.21
N LEU A 50 2.13 8.33 10.03
CA LEU A 50 2.53 9.65 9.55
C LEU A 50 3.94 9.60 8.94
N ALA A 51 4.89 8.93 9.60
CA ALA A 51 6.24 8.74 9.07
C ALA A 51 6.26 7.96 7.74
N PHE A 52 5.40 6.94 7.62
CA PHE A 52 5.19 6.20 6.38
C PHE A 52 4.62 7.10 5.29
N VAL A 53 3.53 7.82 5.57
CA VAL A 53 2.85 8.71 4.60
C VAL A 53 3.80 9.80 4.11
N GLU A 54 4.66 10.33 4.99
CA GLU A 54 5.63 11.36 4.65
C GLU A 54 6.57 10.94 3.51
N HIS A 55 6.93 9.66 3.47
CA HIS A 55 7.81 9.04 2.47
C HIS A 55 7.06 8.19 1.44
N PHE A 56 5.73 8.19 1.49
CA PHE A 56 4.91 7.51 0.51
C PHE A 56 5.07 8.21 -0.85
N GLU A 57 5.22 7.41 -1.89
CA GLU A 57 5.66 7.91 -3.20
C GLU A 57 4.53 8.62 -3.95
N GLU A 58 3.29 8.23 -3.70
CA GLU A 58 2.14 8.99 -4.18
C GLU A 58 2.01 10.27 -3.35
N GLY A 59 1.60 11.36 -4.01
CA GLY A 59 1.30 12.58 -3.29
C GLY A 59 0.06 12.39 -2.43
N VAL A 60 0.17 12.69 -1.14
CA VAL A 60 -0.93 12.66 -0.19
C VAL A 60 -1.12 14.06 0.36
N ALA A 61 -2.36 14.55 0.31
CA ALA A 61 -2.76 15.81 0.94
C ALA A 61 -3.98 15.59 1.82
N VAL A 62 -4.07 16.33 2.93
CA VAL A 62 -5.31 16.44 3.71
C VAL A 62 -5.75 17.88 3.68
N LEU A 63 -7.01 18.11 3.34
CA LEU A 63 -7.62 19.42 3.24
C LEU A 63 -8.80 19.50 4.22
N ALA A 64 -9.02 20.69 4.78
CA ALA A 64 -10.30 21.03 5.38
C ALA A 64 -11.38 21.09 4.30
N THR A 65 -12.66 20.97 4.68
CA THR A 65 -13.79 21.09 3.74
C THR A 65 -13.87 22.45 3.04
N CYS A 66 -13.30 23.50 3.65
CA CYS A 66 -13.14 24.82 3.02
C CYS A 66 -12.03 24.87 1.95
N GLY A 67 -11.31 23.77 1.74
CA GLY A 67 -10.22 23.64 0.77
C GLY A 67 -8.87 24.15 1.26
N ARG A 68 -8.73 24.49 2.55
CA ARG A 68 -7.43 24.82 3.16
C ARG A 68 -6.61 23.54 3.33
N VAL A 69 -5.33 23.59 2.97
CA VAL A 69 -4.40 22.48 3.18
C VAL A 69 -4.04 22.35 4.65
N LEU A 70 -4.26 21.16 5.21
CA LEU A 70 -3.89 20.76 6.57
C LEU A 70 -2.59 19.95 6.59
N PHE A 71 -2.36 19.15 5.54
CA PHE A 71 -1.17 18.30 5.41
C PHE A 71 -0.82 18.09 3.94
N LEU A 72 0.47 17.97 3.66
CA LEU A 72 1.04 17.49 2.41
C LEU A 72 2.23 16.61 2.76
N ASN A 73 2.32 15.41 2.19
CA ASN A 73 3.55 14.62 2.29
C ASN A 73 4.66 15.16 1.37
N TYR A 74 5.84 14.53 1.39
CA TYR A 74 6.97 14.98 0.59
C TYR A 74 6.65 15.01 -0.93
N ALA A 75 6.04 13.94 -1.45
CA ALA A 75 5.67 13.85 -2.85
C ALA A 75 4.65 14.94 -3.26
N ALA A 76 3.61 15.17 -2.45
CA ALA A 76 2.61 16.20 -2.71
C ALA A 76 3.21 17.60 -2.68
N ARG A 77 4.13 17.89 -1.73
CA ARG A 77 4.83 19.18 -1.69
C ARG A 77 5.61 19.44 -2.97
N ALA A 78 6.32 18.44 -3.49
CA ALA A 78 7.02 18.57 -4.77
C ALA A 78 6.05 18.80 -5.95
N MET A 79 4.88 18.14 -5.94
CA MET A 79 3.87 18.30 -7.00
C MET A 79 3.22 19.69 -7.02
N VAL A 80 3.19 20.40 -5.88
CA VAL A 80 2.55 21.73 -5.76
C VAL A 80 3.49 22.93 -5.99
N LEU A 81 4.77 22.69 -6.36
CA LEU A 81 5.75 23.75 -6.61
C LEU A 81 5.55 24.48 -7.95
N GLY A 82 4.69 23.99 -8.84
CA GLY A 82 4.60 24.48 -10.22
C GLY A 82 3.24 24.23 -10.88
N VAL A 83 3.17 24.20 -12.21
CA VAL A 83 1.96 23.75 -12.92
C VAL A 83 1.98 22.22 -13.07
N PRO A 84 0.83 21.53 -13.05
CA PRO A 84 -0.53 22.08 -13.15
C PRO A 84 -1.23 22.43 -11.82
N LEU A 85 -0.59 22.24 -10.67
CA LEU A 85 -1.18 22.45 -9.34
C LEU A 85 -0.23 23.24 -8.44
N ARG A 86 -0.71 24.32 -7.82
CA ARG A 86 0.07 25.21 -6.94
C ARG A 86 -0.55 25.34 -5.57
N LEU A 87 0.28 25.59 -4.55
CA LEU A 87 -0.17 26.05 -3.24
C LEU A 87 -0.13 27.58 -3.20
N VAL A 88 -1.29 28.22 -3.00
CA VAL A 88 -1.43 29.69 -2.94
C VAL A 88 -2.31 30.05 -1.76
N ASP A 89 -1.77 30.85 -0.83
CA ASP A 89 -2.46 31.29 0.39
C ASP A 89 -3.02 30.12 1.23
N GLY A 90 -2.32 28.98 1.27
CA GLY A 90 -2.77 27.78 1.98
C GLY A 90 -3.84 26.97 1.25
N HIS A 91 -4.17 27.30 0.01
CA HIS A 91 -5.14 26.58 -0.83
C HIS A 91 -4.50 26.01 -2.09
N LEU A 92 -4.96 24.84 -2.52
CA LEU A 92 -4.57 24.28 -3.81
C LEU A 92 -5.29 25.00 -4.95
N ARG A 93 -4.53 25.45 -5.95
CA ARG A 93 -5.03 26.09 -7.17
C ARG A 93 -4.44 25.41 -8.40
N ALA A 94 -5.29 25.10 -9.36
CA ALA A 94 -4.82 24.60 -10.64
C ALA A 94 -4.31 25.77 -11.51
N GLY A 95 -3.52 25.46 -12.54
CA GLY A 95 -3.01 26.46 -13.48
C GLY A 95 -4.13 27.25 -14.19
N ALA A 96 -5.19 26.56 -14.61
CA ALA A 96 -6.34 27.19 -15.25
C ALA A 96 -7.46 27.55 -14.24
N PRO A 97 -8.19 28.67 -14.44
CA PRO A 97 -9.32 29.05 -13.58
C PRO A 97 -10.44 28.00 -13.54
N ASN A 98 -10.76 27.40 -14.69
CA ASN A 98 -11.79 26.36 -14.80
C ASN A 98 -11.42 25.10 -14.00
N ASP A 99 -10.16 24.70 -14.08
CA ASP A 99 -9.61 23.57 -13.32
C ASP A 99 -9.59 23.87 -11.82
N THR A 100 -9.28 25.12 -11.43
CA THR A 100 -9.36 25.54 -10.03
C THR A 100 -10.80 25.47 -9.51
N ALA A 101 -11.76 25.91 -10.32
CA ALA A 101 -13.17 25.79 -9.97
C ALA A 101 -13.62 24.32 -9.90
N ALA A 102 -13.12 23.45 -10.78
CA ALA A 102 -13.40 22.01 -10.75
C ALA A 102 -12.81 21.33 -9.51
N LEU A 103 -11.56 21.64 -9.15
CA LEU A 103 -10.90 21.17 -7.93
C LEU A 103 -11.67 21.59 -6.68
N ARG A 104 -12.06 22.87 -6.59
CA ARG A 104 -12.87 23.37 -5.46
C ARG A 104 -14.20 22.65 -5.35
N ARG A 105 -14.92 22.51 -6.47
CA ARG A 105 -16.21 21.80 -6.52
C ARG A 105 -16.07 20.33 -6.09
N MET A 106 -15.00 19.65 -6.54
CA MET A 106 -14.71 18.29 -6.11
C MET A 106 -14.49 18.22 -4.60
N VAL A 107 -13.62 19.07 -4.04
CA VAL A 107 -13.30 19.08 -2.60
C VAL A 107 -14.52 19.41 -1.75
N SER A 108 -15.27 20.46 -2.10
CA SER A 108 -16.49 20.84 -1.36
C SER A 108 -17.61 19.81 -1.51
N GLY A 109 -17.70 19.16 -2.68
CA GLY A 109 -18.71 18.15 -2.98
C GLY A 109 -18.47 16.81 -2.28
N CYS A 110 -17.22 16.50 -1.88
CA CYS A 110 -16.88 15.24 -1.21
C CYS A 110 -17.68 15.00 0.08
N ALA A 111 -18.09 16.04 0.80
CA ALA A 111 -18.94 15.90 1.98
C ALA A 111 -20.30 15.24 1.67
N VAL A 112 -20.78 15.35 0.42
CA VAL A 112 -22.06 14.79 -0.05
C VAL A 112 -21.83 13.51 -0.85
N THR A 113 -20.88 13.51 -1.79
CA THR A 113 -20.64 12.38 -2.71
C THR A 113 -19.72 11.31 -2.14
N GLY A 114 -19.02 11.59 -1.04
CA GLY A 114 -18.00 10.73 -0.44
C GLY A 114 -16.68 10.66 -1.19
N SER A 115 -16.67 10.87 -2.51
CA SER A 115 -15.45 10.85 -3.34
C SER A 115 -15.59 11.66 -4.64
N GLY A 116 -14.45 11.89 -5.31
CA GLY A 116 -14.38 12.52 -6.62
C GLY A 116 -13.03 12.32 -7.29
N SER A 117 -12.92 12.61 -8.59
CA SER A 117 -11.63 12.64 -9.28
C SER A 117 -11.60 13.69 -10.38
N ILE A 118 -10.43 14.26 -10.61
CA ILE A 118 -10.16 15.18 -11.71
C ILE A 118 -8.79 14.89 -12.32
N ARG A 119 -8.61 15.36 -13.56
CA ARG A 119 -7.34 15.36 -14.26
C ARG A 119 -6.96 16.80 -14.58
N LEU A 120 -5.78 17.21 -14.14
CA LEU A 120 -5.19 18.50 -14.47
C LEU A 120 -4.10 18.30 -15.52
N VAL A 121 -4.05 19.18 -16.52
CA VAL A 121 -3.10 19.09 -17.63
C VAL A 121 -2.44 20.45 -17.83
N SER A 122 -1.13 20.45 -18.03
CA SER A 122 -0.35 21.64 -18.40
C SER A 122 0.80 21.19 -19.30
N GLU A 123 0.87 21.69 -20.53
CA GLU A 123 1.89 21.35 -21.55
C GLU A 123 2.32 19.87 -21.49
N ASP A 124 3.44 19.56 -20.81
CA ASP A 124 4.01 18.21 -20.73
C ASP A 124 3.75 17.45 -19.41
N ARG A 125 2.88 17.98 -18.55
CA ARG A 125 2.56 17.39 -17.24
C ARG A 125 1.07 17.11 -17.09
N THR A 126 0.77 15.90 -16.65
CA THR A 126 -0.57 15.49 -16.24
C THR A 126 -0.54 15.17 -14.76
N LEU A 127 -1.51 15.67 -14.00
CA LEU A 127 -1.71 15.31 -12.60
C LEU A 127 -3.11 14.72 -12.43
N LEU A 128 -3.16 13.48 -11.96
CA LEU A 128 -4.40 12.79 -11.59
C LEU A 128 -4.65 13.03 -10.11
N ILE A 129 -5.85 13.49 -9.77
CA ILE A 129 -6.24 13.79 -8.40
C ILE A 129 -7.50 13.00 -8.08
N ALA A 130 -7.43 12.20 -7.02
CA ALA A 130 -8.58 11.55 -6.42
C ALA A 130 -8.83 12.13 -5.02
N ALA A 131 -10.09 12.39 -4.70
CA ALA A 131 -10.54 12.94 -3.44
C ALA A 131 -11.46 11.94 -2.73
N SER A 132 -11.26 11.76 -1.43
CA SER A 132 -12.11 10.95 -0.56
C SER A 132 -12.44 11.72 0.71
N ALA A 133 -13.71 11.73 1.11
CA ALA A 133 -14.10 12.27 2.40
C ALA A 133 -13.55 11.39 3.53
N LEU A 134 -12.96 12.03 4.53
CA LEU A 134 -12.59 11.39 5.79
C LEU A 134 -13.68 11.72 6.80
N ALA A 135 -14.35 10.66 7.27
CA ALA A 135 -15.29 10.79 8.37
C ALA A 135 -14.54 11.25 9.65
N PRO A 136 -15.16 12.09 10.49
CA PRO A 136 -14.62 12.38 11.81
C PRO A 136 -14.43 11.07 12.57
N THR A 137 -13.27 10.89 13.19
CA THR A 137 -12.99 9.72 14.01
C THR A 137 -12.86 10.12 15.49
N PRO A 138 -13.21 9.24 16.45
CA PRO A 138 -13.08 9.53 17.87
C PRO A 138 -11.65 9.85 18.33
N TYR A 139 -10.66 9.50 17.51
CA TYR A 139 -9.23 9.67 17.74
C TYR A 139 -8.57 10.68 16.77
N GLY A 140 -9.38 11.42 15.99
CA GLY A 140 -8.93 12.31 14.92
C GLY A 140 -9.44 13.74 15.06
N THR A 141 -9.46 14.49 13.94
CA THR A 141 -9.95 15.87 13.91
C THR A 141 -11.45 15.91 14.16
N ALA A 142 -11.90 16.85 15.01
CA ALA A 142 -13.32 17.08 15.27
C ALA A 142 -14.10 17.49 14.02
N GLU A 143 -13.40 18.01 13.00
CA GLU A 143 -13.97 18.46 11.73
C GLU A 143 -13.76 17.43 10.61
N PRO A 144 -14.74 17.31 9.68
CA PRO A 144 -14.58 16.53 8.45
C PRO A 144 -13.40 17.05 7.62
N ALA A 145 -12.68 16.13 6.98
CA ALA A 145 -11.56 16.45 6.10
C ALA A 145 -11.69 15.74 4.76
N VAL A 146 -10.89 16.15 3.79
CA VAL A 146 -10.78 15.53 2.47
C VAL A 146 -9.36 15.06 2.25
N LEU A 147 -9.20 13.76 2.02
CA LEU A 147 -7.94 13.15 1.60
C LEU A 147 -7.82 13.29 0.09
N LEU A 148 -6.72 13.87 -0.38
CA LEU A 148 -6.34 13.82 -1.80
C LEU A 148 -5.19 12.87 -2.02
N ARG A 149 -5.32 12.04 -3.06
CA ARG A 149 -4.21 11.33 -3.69
C ARG A 149 -3.85 12.04 -4.99
N LEU A 150 -2.58 12.36 -5.15
CA LEU A 150 -2.00 13.06 -6.29
C LEU A 150 -1.03 12.11 -6.98
N ILE A 151 -1.25 11.85 -8.27
CA ILE A 151 -0.41 10.97 -9.07
C ILE A 151 0.02 11.74 -10.32
N ASP A 152 1.32 11.97 -10.45
CA ASP A 152 1.93 12.45 -11.70
C ASP A 152 2.50 11.23 -12.45
N PRO A 153 1.85 10.77 -13.55
CA PRO A 153 2.27 9.60 -14.29
C PRO A 153 3.71 9.66 -14.81
N ALA A 154 4.24 10.87 -15.07
CA ALA A 154 5.61 11.04 -15.56
C ALA A 154 6.65 10.85 -14.45
N THR A 155 6.24 10.95 -13.18
CA THR A 155 7.11 10.77 -12.02
C THR A 155 6.96 9.41 -11.36
N ILE A 156 6.07 8.54 -11.89
CA ILE A 156 5.95 7.15 -11.43
C ILE A 156 7.32 6.52 -11.55
N ARG A 157 7.94 6.28 -10.40
CA ARG A 157 9.22 5.60 -10.34
C ARG A 157 8.98 4.13 -10.76
N LEU A 158 9.97 3.47 -11.32
CA LEU A 158 9.90 2.02 -11.58
C LEU A 158 10.38 1.21 -10.36
N PRO A 159 9.89 -0.02 -10.14
CA PRO A 159 10.40 -0.88 -9.06
C PRO A 159 11.93 -1.02 -9.17
N GLY A 160 12.61 -1.12 -8.03
CA GLY A 160 14.06 -1.32 -8.02
C GLY A 160 14.44 -2.69 -8.58
N LYS A 161 15.63 -2.79 -9.19
CA LYS A 161 16.18 -4.05 -9.69
C LYS A 161 16.17 -5.13 -8.60
N ASP A 162 16.60 -4.78 -7.39
CA ASP A 162 16.68 -5.71 -6.26
C ASP A 162 15.30 -6.19 -5.82
N THR A 163 14.30 -5.32 -5.87
CA THR A 163 12.91 -5.70 -5.60
C THR A 163 12.41 -6.74 -6.60
N LEU A 164 12.71 -6.56 -7.89
CA LEU A 164 12.32 -7.54 -8.91
C LEU A 164 13.04 -8.88 -8.76
N GLN A 165 14.32 -8.86 -8.36
CA GLN A 165 15.09 -10.07 -8.09
C GLN A 165 14.51 -10.83 -6.89
N VAL A 166 14.23 -10.14 -5.79
CA VAL A 166 13.72 -10.76 -4.55
C VAL A 166 12.29 -11.28 -4.73
N GLN A 167 11.38 -10.50 -5.33
CA GLN A 167 9.97 -10.89 -5.40
C GLN A 167 9.68 -11.95 -6.49
N PHE A 168 10.44 -11.95 -7.58
CA PHE A 168 10.15 -12.83 -8.73
C PHE A 168 11.31 -13.79 -9.05
N GLY A 169 12.38 -13.80 -8.27
CA GLY A 169 13.55 -14.66 -8.53
C GLY A 169 14.27 -14.33 -9.84
N LEU A 170 14.13 -13.10 -10.36
CA LEU A 170 14.83 -12.68 -11.57
C LEU A 170 16.34 -12.65 -11.32
N THR A 171 17.12 -13.03 -12.33
CA THR A 171 18.57 -12.81 -12.31
C THR A 171 18.89 -11.33 -12.50
N PRO A 172 20.13 -10.87 -12.18
CA PRO A 172 20.54 -9.49 -12.44
C PRO A 172 20.34 -9.06 -13.90
N ALA A 173 20.57 -9.95 -14.86
CA ALA A 173 20.37 -9.67 -16.28
C ALA A 173 18.88 -9.55 -16.64
N GLU A 174 18.04 -10.47 -16.17
CA GLU A 174 16.60 -10.45 -16.40
C GLU A 174 15.94 -9.22 -15.76
N ALA A 175 16.27 -8.89 -14.51
CA ALA A 175 15.70 -7.74 -13.81
C ALA A 175 16.02 -6.43 -14.55
N ALA A 176 17.28 -6.24 -14.96
CA ALA A 176 17.63 -5.06 -15.74
C ALA A 176 16.96 -5.03 -17.12
N PHE A 177 16.53 -6.19 -17.67
CA PHE A 177 15.88 -6.24 -18.99
C PHE A 177 14.39 -5.92 -18.83
N ALA A 178 13.77 -6.43 -17.76
CA ALA A 178 12.43 -6.05 -17.36
C ALA A 178 12.32 -4.54 -17.09
N LEU A 179 13.35 -3.90 -16.51
CA LEU A 179 13.35 -2.45 -16.28
C LEU A 179 13.32 -1.62 -17.57
N GLU A 180 14.04 -2.02 -18.61
CA GLU A 180 13.94 -1.37 -19.93
C GLU A 180 12.51 -1.46 -20.48
N MET A 181 11.90 -2.64 -20.37
CA MET A 181 10.51 -2.84 -20.83
C MET A 181 9.51 -2.05 -20.00
N LEU A 182 9.75 -1.90 -18.69
CA LEU A 182 8.93 -1.09 -17.79
C LEU A 182 9.08 0.42 -18.07
N ALA A 183 10.23 0.86 -18.57
CA ALA A 183 10.44 2.22 -19.04
C ALA A 183 9.70 2.53 -20.35
N GLY A 184 9.00 1.54 -20.92
CA GLY A 184 8.22 1.69 -22.14
C GLY A 184 8.98 1.31 -23.42
N ASN A 185 10.22 0.82 -23.31
CA ASN A 185 10.99 0.38 -24.46
C ASN A 185 10.41 -0.93 -25.01
N ASP A 186 10.35 -1.04 -26.35
CA ASP A 186 9.99 -2.30 -26.98
C ASP A 186 11.12 -3.34 -26.89
N LEU A 187 10.87 -4.54 -27.40
CA LEU A 187 11.83 -5.65 -27.34
C LEU A 187 13.15 -5.34 -28.07
N VAL A 188 13.09 -4.60 -29.18
CA VAL A 188 14.25 -4.28 -30.03
C VAL A 188 15.08 -3.17 -29.40
N ALA A 189 14.42 -2.11 -28.92
CA ALA A 189 15.05 -1.03 -28.17
C ALA A 189 15.71 -1.56 -26.89
N SER A 190 15.00 -2.40 -26.13
CA SER A 190 15.53 -3.03 -24.91
C SER A 190 16.76 -3.92 -25.20
N ALA A 191 16.77 -4.64 -26.32
CA ALA A 191 17.92 -5.43 -26.75
C ALA A 191 19.12 -4.53 -27.09
N SER A 192 18.86 -3.46 -27.84
CA SER A 192 19.87 -2.51 -28.32
C SER A 192 20.52 -1.73 -27.17
N HIS A 193 19.72 -1.17 -26.25
CA HIS A 193 20.22 -0.48 -25.05
C HIS A 193 21.12 -1.35 -24.19
N ARG A 194 20.86 -2.66 -24.19
CA ARG A 194 21.61 -3.64 -23.42
C ARG A 194 22.77 -4.29 -24.16
N GLY A 195 22.98 -3.95 -25.43
CA GLY A 195 24.03 -4.56 -26.26
C GLY A 195 23.85 -6.07 -26.45
N ILE A 196 22.61 -6.57 -26.48
CA ILE A 196 22.32 -8.00 -26.70
C ILE A 196 21.59 -8.22 -28.01
N THR A 197 21.70 -9.42 -28.56
CA THR A 197 20.95 -9.77 -29.77
C THR A 197 19.45 -9.86 -29.49
N LEU A 198 18.63 -9.68 -30.52
CA LEU A 198 17.18 -9.89 -30.43
C LEU A 198 16.84 -11.34 -30.03
N HIS A 199 17.67 -12.31 -30.41
CA HIS A 199 17.51 -13.70 -29.98
C HIS A 199 17.68 -13.83 -28.46
N THR A 200 18.76 -13.26 -27.90
CA THR A 200 19.00 -13.23 -26.45
C THR A 200 17.90 -12.51 -25.70
N ALA A 201 17.40 -11.38 -26.23
CA ALA A 201 16.27 -10.65 -25.65
C ALA A 201 15.00 -11.50 -25.58
N ARG A 202 14.69 -12.28 -26.63
CA ARG A 202 13.56 -13.24 -26.62
C ARG A 202 13.74 -14.34 -25.58
N VAL A 203 14.97 -14.81 -25.36
CA VAL A 203 15.27 -15.79 -24.30
C VAL A 203 15.04 -15.20 -22.91
N HIS A 204 15.53 -13.97 -22.65
CA HIS A 204 15.25 -13.27 -21.39
C HIS A 204 13.76 -13.08 -21.17
N LEU A 205 13.03 -12.60 -22.17
CA LEU A 205 11.58 -12.39 -22.07
C LEU A 205 10.84 -13.69 -21.71
N ARG A 206 11.20 -14.82 -22.33
CA ARG A 206 10.62 -16.12 -22.02
C ARG A 206 10.87 -16.55 -20.57
N ARG A 207 12.11 -16.41 -20.09
CA ARG A 207 12.46 -16.75 -18.70
C ARG A 207 11.74 -15.85 -17.70
N ILE A 208 11.58 -14.58 -18.01
CA ILE A 208 10.82 -13.66 -17.15
C ILE A 208 9.34 -14.08 -17.14
N PHE A 209 8.74 -14.40 -18.28
CA PHE A 209 7.38 -14.94 -18.33
C PHE A 209 7.20 -16.18 -17.45
N GLU A 210 8.13 -17.13 -17.52
CA GLU A 210 8.12 -18.32 -16.65
C GLU A 210 8.19 -17.94 -15.16
N LYS A 211 9.12 -17.08 -14.77
CA LYS A 211 9.33 -16.67 -13.37
C LYS A 211 8.22 -15.79 -12.80
N THR A 212 7.54 -15.05 -13.67
CA THR A 212 6.40 -14.18 -13.32
C THR A 212 5.05 -14.86 -13.49
N GLU A 213 5.03 -16.11 -13.96
CA GLU A 213 3.81 -16.84 -14.31
C GLU A 213 2.90 -16.08 -15.29
N THR A 214 3.49 -15.31 -16.19
CA THR A 214 2.76 -14.55 -17.22
C THR A 214 2.99 -15.12 -18.61
N ARG A 215 2.12 -14.77 -19.56
CA ARG A 215 2.21 -15.24 -20.96
C ARG A 215 2.18 -14.11 -21.99
N ARG A 216 2.02 -12.86 -21.54
CA ARG A 216 1.93 -11.66 -22.38
C ARG A 216 2.73 -10.54 -21.76
N GLN A 217 3.45 -9.78 -22.60
CA GLN A 217 4.26 -8.64 -22.16
C GLN A 217 3.44 -7.64 -21.33
N ALA A 218 2.22 -7.30 -21.76
CA ALA A 218 1.35 -6.38 -21.01
C ALA A 218 0.97 -6.93 -19.62
N ALA A 219 0.76 -8.24 -19.48
CA ALA A 219 0.45 -8.87 -18.20
C ALA A 219 1.67 -8.86 -17.27
N MET A 220 2.85 -9.15 -17.81
CA MET A 220 4.13 -9.02 -17.09
C MET A 220 4.33 -7.58 -16.62
N ILE A 221 4.26 -6.60 -17.52
CA ILE A 221 4.43 -5.17 -17.19
C ILE A 221 3.46 -4.75 -16.08
N ARG A 222 2.17 -5.11 -16.18
CA ARG A 222 1.19 -4.80 -15.15
C ARG A 222 1.56 -5.40 -13.79
N LEU A 223 1.98 -6.66 -13.75
CA LEU A 223 2.37 -7.32 -12.51
C LEU A 223 3.58 -6.64 -11.87
N LEU A 224 4.61 -6.33 -12.67
CA LEU A 224 5.82 -5.70 -12.16
C LEU A 224 5.55 -4.27 -11.66
N LEU A 225 4.64 -3.51 -12.29
CA LEU A 225 4.23 -2.18 -11.82
C LEU A 225 3.45 -2.20 -10.50
N LEU A 226 2.80 -3.30 -10.17
CA LEU A 226 2.05 -3.47 -8.91
C LEU A 226 2.93 -3.89 -7.73
N CYS A 227 4.23 -4.09 -7.97
CA CYS A 227 5.21 -4.46 -6.97
C CYS A 227 5.23 -3.43 -5.81
N PRO A 228 4.84 -3.81 -4.58
CA PRO A 228 4.83 -2.90 -3.45
C PRO A 228 6.24 -2.39 -3.20
N ARG A 229 6.33 -1.10 -2.94
CA ARG A 229 7.61 -0.45 -2.72
C ARG A 229 7.94 -0.43 -1.25
N LEU A 230 9.19 -0.74 -0.98
CA LEU A 230 9.72 -0.62 0.36
C LEU A 230 9.91 0.86 0.64
N VAL A 231 9.23 1.37 1.66
CA VAL A 231 9.54 2.70 2.18
C VAL A 231 10.94 2.60 2.79
N THR A 232 11.91 3.18 2.10
CA THR A 232 13.30 3.20 2.56
C THR A 232 13.37 3.96 3.88
N ARG A 233 13.87 3.28 4.92
CA ARG A 233 14.21 3.90 6.21
C ARG A 233 15.27 4.96 5.92
N GLN A 234 14.97 6.24 6.10
CA GLN A 234 16.03 7.23 6.13
C GLN A 234 16.75 7.14 7.47
N ALA A 235 18.08 7.21 7.40
CA ALA A 235 18.96 7.40 8.54
C ALA A 235 18.84 8.83 9.08
#